data_AF-A0A511AUF3-F1
#
_entry.id   AF-A0A511AUF3-F1
#
_cell.length_a   1.000
_cell.length_b   1.000
_cell.length_c   1.000
_cell.angle_alpha   90.00
_cell.angle_beta   90.00
_cell.angle_gamma   90.00
#
_symmetry.space_group_name_H-M   'P 1'
#
loop_
_entity.id
_entity.type
_entity.pdbx_description
1 polymer ?
#
loop_
_entity_poly.entity_id
_entity_poly.type
_entity_poly.pdbx_seq_one_letter_code
_entity_poly.pdbx_strand_id
1 'polypeptide(L)'
;MIDKVDGNKEFPKLAMGVFILTMITIAVYEMLTLDADLSAREETVVLVAGGVVGSIGGIIGGLIGISIQYVFIKYPTQWLTKEEFVYKNEIWEAIFYSSTAGFLINFLLIQFGLPANLLVSTIVSILTTGLFLLIYFSGREKEPHIKRAITIVQIAWIVIGFGLGFVLNLFADMAV
;
A
#
# COMPACT_ATOMS: atom_id res chain seq x y z
N MET A 1 12.84 27.33 22.48
CA MET A 1 12.17 26.08 22.90
C MET A 1 10.84 26.07 22.17
N ILE A 2 10.74 25.27 21.11
CA ILE A 2 9.48 25.10 20.39
C ILE A 2 8.71 24.07 21.21
N ASP A 3 7.56 24.47 21.74
CA ASP A 3 6.67 23.60 22.49
C ASP A 3 6.42 22.34 21.67
N LYS A 4 6.86 21.20 22.21
CA LYS A 4 6.40 19.89 21.77
C LYS A 4 4.89 19.92 21.99
N VAL A 5 4.13 20.18 20.93
CA VAL A 5 2.69 20.04 20.95
C VAL A 5 2.41 18.55 21.13
N ASP A 6 2.33 18.19 22.41
CA ASP A 6 1.84 16.94 22.96
C ASP A 6 0.39 16.76 22.54
N GLY A 7 0.22 16.27 21.33
CA GLY A 7 -1.01 15.65 20.88
C GLY A 7 -0.60 14.37 20.21
N ASN A 8 -0.65 13.23 20.90
CA ASN A 8 -0.57 11.97 20.16
C ASN A 8 -1.81 11.93 19.25
N LYS A 9 -1.63 12.21 17.95
CA LYS A 9 -2.69 12.04 16.96
C LYS A 9 -3.23 10.63 17.14
N GLU A 10 -4.54 10.44 17.21
CA GLU A 10 -5.08 9.10 17.37
C GLU A 10 -4.77 8.22 16.15
N PHE A 11 -4.88 6.91 16.32
CA PHE A 11 -4.76 5.99 15.20
C PHE A 11 -5.79 6.34 14.10
N PRO A 12 -5.39 6.41 12.82
CA PRO A 12 -6.22 6.93 11.73
C PRO A 12 -7.29 5.92 11.28
N LYS A 13 -8.30 5.71 12.12
CA LYS A 13 -9.41 4.76 11.88
C LYS A 13 -10.14 5.02 10.56
N LEU A 14 -10.30 6.30 10.19
CA LEU A 14 -10.96 6.68 8.94
C LEU A 14 -10.14 6.22 7.72
N ALA A 15 -8.83 6.47 7.70
CA ALA A 15 -7.97 6.04 6.60
C ALA A 15 -7.93 4.51 6.48
N MET A 16 -7.88 3.80 7.62
CA MET A 16 -8.00 2.34 7.65
C MET A 16 -9.36 1.86 7.12
N GLY A 17 -10.45 2.52 7.48
CA GLY A 17 -11.80 2.20 6.99
C GLY A 17 -11.91 2.38 5.48
N VAL A 18 -11.34 3.46 4.93
CA VAL A 18 -11.27 3.70 3.48
C VAL A 18 -10.49 2.58 2.79
N PHE A 19 -9.33 2.20 3.32
CA PHE A 19 -8.52 1.10 2.79
C PHE A 19 -9.29 -0.23 2.75
N ILE A 20 -9.91 -0.62 3.86
CA ILE A 20 -10.70 -1.86 3.95
C ILE A 20 -11.89 -1.81 2.99
N LEU A 21 -12.60 -0.69 2.93
CA LEU A 21 -13.75 -0.53 2.04
C LEU A 21 -13.35 -0.66 0.57
N THR A 22 -12.22 -0.08 0.17
CA THR A 22 -11.68 -0.22 -1.19
C THR A 22 -11.37 -1.68 -1.51
N MET A 23 -10.71 -2.40 -0.61
CA MET A 23 -10.43 -3.83 -0.78
C MET A 23 -11.71 -4.64 -0.95
N ILE A 24 -12.72 -4.40 -0.11
CA ILE A 24 -14.03 -5.07 -0.22
C ILE A 24 -14.69 -4.74 -1.57
N THR A 25 -14.66 -3.48 -1.98
CA THR A 25 -15.29 -3.03 -3.23
C THR A 25 -14.66 -3.71 -4.45
N ILE A 26 -13.32 -3.78 -4.49
CA ILE A 26 -12.59 -4.46 -5.56
C ILE A 26 -12.92 -5.96 -5.54
N ALA A 27 -12.90 -6.60 -4.39
CA ALA A 27 -13.18 -8.04 -4.30
C ALA A 27 -14.63 -8.39 -4.70
N VAL A 28 -15.61 -7.56 -4.31
CA VAL A 28 -17.00 -7.73 -4.76
C VAL A 28 -17.10 -7.52 -6.27
N TYR A 29 -16.41 -6.54 -6.84
CA TYR A 29 -16.39 -6.33 -8.28
C TYR A 29 -15.80 -7.53 -9.04
N GLU A 30 -14.67 -8.06 -8.60
CA GLU A 30 -14.04 -9.24 -9.20
C GLU A 30 -14.99 -10.45 -9.13
N MET A 31 -15.65 -10.65 -7.98
CA MET A 31 -16.63 -11.72 -7.82
C MET A 31 -17.82 -11.59 -8.80
N LEU A 32 -18.35 -10.38 -8.99
CA LEU A 32 -19.48 -10.13 -9.91
C LEU A 32 -19.08 -10.24 -11.40
N THR A 33 -17.82 -10.03 -11.73
CA THR A 33 -17.33 -10.06 -13.13
C THR A 33 -16.78 -11.42 -13.55
N LEU A 34 -16.36 -12.25 -12.59
CA LEU A 34 -16.06 -13.68 -12.81
C LEU A 34 -17.30 -14.51 -13.20
N ASP A 35 -18.50 -14.00 -12.94
CA ASP A 35 -19.80 -14.68 -13.08
C ASP A 35 -20.34 -14.76 -14.52
N ALA A 36 -19.58 -14.31 -15.54
CA ALA A 36 -20.07 -14.24 -16.92
C ALA A 36 -20.19 -15.62 -17.64
N ASP A 37 -19.78 -16.73 -16.99
CA ASP A 37 -19.69 -18.04 -17.66
C ASP A 37 -20.21 -19.25 -16.83
N LEU A 38 -20.83 -19.02 -15.66
CA LEU A 38 -21.24 -20.12 -14.76
C LEU A 38 -22.73 -20.46 -14.93
N SER A 39 -23.01 -21.62 -15.52
CA SER A 39 -24.36 -22.08 -15.88
C SER A 39 -25.02 -23.03 -14.87
N ALA A 40 -24.44 -23.22 -13.67
CA ALA A 40 -24.96 -24.17 -12.67
C ALA A 40 -25.17 -23.58 -11.26
N ARG A 41 -26.32 -23.89 -10.66
CA ARG A 41 -26.79 -23.40 -9.35
C ARG A 41 -25.99 -23.92 -8.14
N GLU A 42 -25.29 -25.07 -8.28
CA GLU A 42 -24.39 -25.62 -7.26
C GLU A 42 -23.02 -24.92 -7.26
N GLU A 43 -22.57 -24.44 -8.42
CA GLU A 43 -21.30 -23.69 -8.55
C GLU A 43 -21.42 -22.30 -7.93
N THR A 44 -22.63 -21.71 -7.90
CA THR A 44 -22.87 -20.39 -7.29
C THR A 44 -22.57 -20.39 -5.78
N VAL A 45 -22.90 -21.45 -5.04
CA VAL A 45 -22.64 -21.50 -3.58
C VAL A 45 -21.13 -21.62 -3.30
N VAL A 46 -20.44 -22.44 -4.10
CA VAL A 46 -18.98 -22.62 -4.00
C VAL A 46 -18.24 -21.34 -4.43
N LEU A 47 -18.72 -20.65 -5.47
CA LEU A 47 -18.19 -19.37 -5.92
C LEU A 47 -18.38 -18.28 -4.87
N VAL A 48 -19.58 -18.17 -4.27
CA VAL A 48 -19.85 -17.19 -3.21
C VAL A 48 -19.01 -17.49 -1.97
N ALA A 49 -18.96 -18.76 -1.54
CA ALA A 49 -18.13 -19.15 -0.39
C ALA A 49 -16.64 -18.92 -0.65
N GLY A 50 -16.14 -19.30 -1.82
CA GLY A 50 -14.76 -19.09 -2.25
C GLY A 50 -14.41 -17.60 -2.40
N GLY A 51 -15.32 -16.81 -2.96
CA GLY A 51 -15.18 -15.36 -3.10
C GLY A 51 -15.13 -14.66 -1.74
N VAL A 52 -15.98 -15.05 -0.79
CA VAL A 52 -15.95 -14.51 0.58
C VAL A 52 -14.66 -14.89 1.30
N VAL A 53 -14.24 -16.17 1.25
CA VAL A 53 -13.00 -16.63 1.87
C VAL A 53 -11.77 -15.94 1.25
N GLY A 54 -11.73 -15.83 -0.08
CA GLY A 54 -10.68 -15.13 -0.82
C GLY A 54 -10.62 -13.65 -0.47
N SER A 55 -11.78 -12.98 -0.37
CA SER A 55 -11.87 -11.56 0.03
C SER A 55 -11.34 -11.34 1.45
N ILE A 56 -11.72 -12.19 2.40
CA ILE A 56 -11.24 -12.12 3.78
C ILE A 56 -9.73 -12.36 3.83
N GLY A 57 -9.25 -13.39 3.12
CA GLY A 57 -7.82 -13.69 3.01
C GLY A 57 -7.03 -12.52 2.39
N GLY A 58 -7.56 -11.90 1.35
CA GLY A 58 -6.97 -10.73 0.69
C GLY A 58 -6.91 -9.50 1.60
N ILE A 59 -7.95 -9.23 2.39
CA ILE A 59 -7.96 -8.14 3.37
C ILE A 59 -6.92 -8.40 4.47
N ILE A 60 -6.87 -9.61 5.02
CA ILE A 60 -5.89 -9.98 6.06
C ILE A 60 -4.47 -9.86 5.50
N GLY A 61 -4.21 -10.43 4.32
CA GLY A 61 -2.94 -10.33 3.63
C GLY A 61 -2.53 -8.88 3.35
N GLY A 62 -3.48 -8.06 2.90
CA GLY A 62 -3.29 -6.62 2.69
C GLY A 62 -2.92 -5.88 3.98
N LEU A 63 -3.63 -6.14 5.09
CA LEU A 63 -3.34 -5.56 6.40
C LEU A 63 -1.96 -5.99 6.94
N ILE A 64 -1.57 -7.24 6.72
CA ILE A 64 -0.22 -7.74 7.06
C ILE A 64 0.82 -7.01 6.22
N GLY A 65 0.61 -6.91 4.90
CA GLY A 65 1.52 -6.23 3.98
C GLY A 65 1.79 -4.78 4.37
N ILE A 66 0.74 -3.99 4.64
CA ILE A 66 0.91 -2.60 5.09
C ILE A 66 1.54 -2.50 6.50
N SER A 67 1.34 -3.50 7.36
CA SER A 67 1.97 -3.53 8.69
C SER A 67 3.47 -3.76 8.60
N ILE A 68 3.89 -4.63 7.68
CA ILE A 68 5.30 -4.83 7.33
C ILE A 68 5.87 -3.53 6.76
N GLN A 69 5.17 -2.89 5.81
CA GLN A 69 5.58 -1.60 5.25
C GLN A 69 5.77 -0.53 6.33
N TYR A 70 4.86 -0.46 7.31
CA TYR A 70 4.96 0.46 8.44
C TYR A 70 6.25 0.26 9.23
N VAL A 71 6.61 -0.98 9.55
CA VAL A 71 7.86 -1.33 10.26
C VAL A 71 9.07 -0.84 9.46
N PHE A 72 9.09 -1.09 8.15
CA PHE A 72 10.18 -0.69 7.25
C PHE A 72 10.26 0.81 6.98
N ILE A 73 9.21 1.58 7.24
CA ILE A 73 9.27 3.03 7.18
C ILE A 73 9.70 3.60 8.52
N LYS A 74 9.05 3.17 9.60
CA LYS A 74 9.23 3.73 10.94
C LYS A 74 10.65 3.52 11.46
N TYR A 75 11.13 2.29 11.54
CA TYR A 75 12.40 2.01 12.22
C TYR A 75 13.62 2.60 11.50
N PRO A 76 13.73 2.51 10.16
CA PRO A 76 14.81 3.20 9.45
C PRO A 76 14.74 4.72 9.60
N THR A 77 13.54 5.31 9.64
CA THR A 77 13.38 6.75 9.89
C THR A 77 13.86 7.11 11.29
N GLN A 78 13.48 6.37 12.33
CA GLN A 78 13.95 6.57 13.71
C GLN A 78 15.46 6.42 13.82
N TRP A 79 16.04 5.45 13.12
CA TRP A 79 17.48 5.23 13.10
C TRP A 79 18.22 6.41 12.45
N LEU A 80 17.72 6.94 11.33
CA LEU A 80 18.31 8.10 10.65
C LEU A 80 18.18 9.41 11.45
N THR A 81 17.04 9.63 12.11
CA THR A 81 16.81 10.85 12.89
C THR A 81 17.42 10.79 14.28
N LYS A 82 17.72 9.59 14.79
CA LYS A 82 18.08 9.31 16.20
C LYS A 82 16.97 9.75 17.18
N GLU A 83 15.73 9.77 16.71
CA GLU A 83 14.57 10.17 17.52
C GLU A 83 13.58 9.03 17.67
N GLU A 84 13.01 8.91 18.87
CA GLU A 84 11.94 7.95 19.12
C GLU A 84 10.60 8.39 18.52
N PHE A 85 10.37 9.71 18.43
CA PHE A 85 9.10 10.25 17.95
C PHE A 85 9.17 10.62 16.47
N VAL A 86 8.67 9.71 15.60
CA VAL A 86 8.59 9.93 14.14
C VAL A 86 7.14 9.96 13.63
N TYR A 87 6.22 10.56 14.41
CA TYR A 87 4.83 10.75 13.99
C TYR A 87 4.14 9.45 13.51
N LYS A 88 4.16 8.43 14.38
CA LYS A 88 3.73 7.05 14.06
C LYS A 88 2.35 6.96 13.39
N ASN A 89 1.39 7.78 13.82
CA ASN A 89 0.01 7.67 13.34
C ASN A 89 -0.19 8.42 12.02
N GLU A 90 0.62 9.44 11.76
CA GLU A 90 0.75 10.08 10.45
C GLU A 90 1.43 9.14 9.44
N ILE A 91 2.38 8.30 9.85
CA ILE A 91 2.92 7.24 8.98
C ILE A 91 1.80 6.27 8.60
N TRP A 92 1.02 5.78 9.57
CA TRP A 92 -0.13 4.91 9.30
C TRP A 92 -1.13 5.53 8.33
N GLU A 93 -1.50 6.79 8.56
CA GLU A 93 -2.46 7.51 7.72
C GLU A 93 -1.95 7.62 6.29
N ALA A 94 -0.68 7.99 6.12
CA ALA A 94 -0.03 8.05 4.82
C ALA A 94 0.03 6.68 4.14
N ILE A 95 0.33 5.60 4.86
CA ILE A 95 0.32 4.23 4.31
C ILE A 95 -1.08 3.85 3.84
N PHE A 96 -2.11 4.04 4.67
CA PHE A 96 -3.48 3.66 4.30
C PHE A 96 -3.94 4.36 3.03
N TYR A 97 -3.81 5.69 2.97
CA TYR A 97 -4.28 6.43 1.79
C TYR A 97 -3.43 6.17 0.54
N SER A 98 -2.09 6.14 0.66
CA SER A 98 -1.22 5.86 -0.49
C SER A 98 -1.39 4.43 -1.01
N SER A 99 -1.58 3.45 -0.13
CA SER A 99 -1.85 2.06 -0.51
C SER A 99 -3.23 1.93 -1.15
N THR A 100 -4.24 2.62 -0.63
CA THR A 100 -5.59 2.67 -1.25
C THR A 100 -5.49 3.20 -2.68
N ALA A 101 -4.80 4.32 -2.88
CA ALA A 101 -4.57 4.87 -4.22
C ALA A 101 -3.80 3.89 -5.11
N GLY A 102 -2.77 3.24 -4.58
CA GLY A 102 -2.01 2.21 -5.30
C GLY A 102 -2.88 1.04 -5.75
N PHE A 103 -3.75 0.51 -4.87
CA PHE A 103 -4.69 -0.56 -5.20
C PHE A 103 -5.67 -0.11 -6.29
N LEU A 104 -6.25 1.08 -6.18
CA LEU A 104 -7.16 1.62 -7.19
C LEU A 104 -6.47 1.81 -8.54
N ILE A 105 -5.24 2.34 -8.57
CA ILE A 105 -4.49 2.51 -9.81
C ILE A 105 -4.20 1.15 -10.45
N ASN A 106 -3.70 0.17 -9.68
CA ASN A 106 -3.45 -1.17 -10.21
C ASN A 106 -4.74 -1.84 -10.72
N PHE A 107 -5.83 -1.72 -9.98
CA PHE A 107 -7.14 -2.20 -10.42
C PHE A 107 -7.55 -1.59 -11.76
N LEU A 108 -7.47 -0.26 -11.90
CA LEU A 108 -7.79 0.42 -13.16
C LEU A 108 -6.88 0.00 -14.31
N LEU A 109 -5.57 -0.16 -14.07
CA LEU A 109 -4.62 -0.64 -15.08
C LEU A 109 -5.00 -2.03 -15.60
N ILE A 110 -5.41 -2.94 -14.72
CA ILE A 110 -5.91 -4.27 -15.09
C ILE A 110 -7.18 -4.14 -15.93
N GLN A 111 -8.14 -3.29 -15.52
CA GLN A 111 -9.39 -3.08 -16.28
C GLN A 111 -9.15 -2.49 -17.68
N PHE A 112 -8.10 -1.69 -17.87
CA PHE A 112 -7.71 -1.17 -19.18
C PHE A 112 -6.84 -2.13 -20.01
N GLY A 113 -6.58 -3.34 -19.51
CA GLY A 113 -5.73 -4.32 -20.20
C GLY A 113 -4.28 -3.89 -20.33
N LEU A 114 -3.81 -2.98 -19.46
CA LEU A 114 -2.42 -2.51 -19.49
C LEU A 114 -1.52 -3.54 -18.79
N PRO A 115 -0.48 -4.06 -19.47
CA PRO A 115 0.38 -5.08 -18.88
C PRO A 115 1.15 -4.50 -17.70
N ALA A 116 1.21 -5.27 -16.61
CA ALA A 116 2.01 -4.97 -15.42
C ALA A 116 3.51 -5.19 -15.72
N ASN A 117 4.08 -4.32 -16.56
CA ASN A 117 5.51 -4.34 -16.87
C ASN A 117 6.31 -3.48 -15.87
N LEU A 118 7.63 -3.58 -15.94
CA LEU A 118 8.54 -2.86 -15.04
C LEU A 118 8.34 -1.34 -15.07
N LEU A 119 8.03 -0.78 -16.24
CA LEU A 119 7.84 0.66 -16.39
C LEU A 119 6.55 1.13 -15.71
N VAL A 120 5.44 0.45 -15.96
CA VAL A 120 4.14 0.77 -15.34
C VAL A 120 4.22 0.61 -13.83
N SER A 121 4.76 -0.51 -13.33
CA SER A 121 4.94 -0.72 -11.89
C SER A 121 5.83 0.34 -11.24
N THR A 122 6.88 0.79 -11.93
CA THR A 122 7.74 1.90 -11.46
C THR A 122 6.98 3.21 -11.36
N ILE A 123 6.15 3.55 -12.36
CA ILE A 123 5.31 4.77 -12.32
C ILE A 123 4.35 4.70 -11.13
N VAL A 124 3.65 3.57 -10.95
CA VAL A 124 2.74 3.39 -9.81
C VAL A 124 3.49 3.52 -8.48
N SER A 125 4.69 2.95 -8.37
CA SER A 125 5.53 3.06 -7.17
C SER A 125 5.94 4.50 -6.87
N ILE A 126 6.32 5.28 -7.89
CA ILE A 126 6.66 6.70 -7.74
C ILE A 126 5.43 7.51 -7.31
N LEU A 127 4.27 7.28 -7.95
CA LEU A 127 3.02 7.99 -7.61
C LEU A 127 2.57 7.70 -6.18
N THR A 128 2.56 6.42 -5.79
CA THR A 128 2.18 6.00 -4.43
C THR A 128 3.15 6.55 -3.38
N THR A 129 4.46 6.57 -3.67
CA THR A 129 5.46 7.17 -2.80
C THR A 129 5.29 8.69 -2.68
N GLY A 130 5.02 9.37 -3.80
CA GLY A 130 4.73 10.80 -3.81
C GLY A 130 3.50 11.15 -2.98
N LEU A 131 2.42 10.36 -3.12
CA LEU A 131 1.22 10.48 -2.30
C LEU A 131 1.51 10.21 -0.82
N PHE A 132 2.30 9.18 -0.51
CA PHE A 132 2.73 8.90 0.85
C PHE A 132 3.41 10.13 1.48
N LEU A 133 4.41 10.69 0.81
CA LEU A 133 5.14 11.86 1.31
C LEU A 133 4.24 13.10 1.43
N LEU A 134 3.37 13.33 0.46
CA LEU A 134 2.42 14.44 0.47
C LEU A 134 1.50 14.35 1.69
N ILE A 135 0.90 13.18 1.93
CA ILE A 135 -0.03 12.96 3.05
C ILE A 135 0.72 12.99 4.38
N TYR A 136 1.90 12.39 4.44
CA TYR A 136 2.73 12.46 5.65
C TYR A 136 3.10 13.91 5.98
N PHE A 137 3.39 14.76 5.00
CA PHE A 137 3.76 16.16 5.24
C PHE A 137 2.59 17.12 5.42
N SER A 138 1.37 16.78 4.98
CA SER A 138 0.20 17.67 5.02
C SER A 138 -0.41 17.90 6.41
N GLY A 139 -0.08 17.03 7.37
CA GLY A 139 -0.56 17.15 8.74
C GLY A 139 0.20 18.22 9.53
N ARG A 140 0.65 17.84 10.73
CA ARG A 140 1.43 18.74 11.59
C ARG A 140 2.78 19.08 10.99
N GLU A 141 3.27 20.27 11.29
CA GLU A 141 4.62 20.69 10.93
C GLU A 141 5.63 19.75 11.59
N LYS A 142 6.53 19.22 10.76
CA LYS A 142 7.54 18.22 11.15
C LYS A 142 8.91 18.82 11.03
N GLU A 143 9.78 18.40 11.92
CA GLU A 143 11.16 18.88 11.93
C GLU A 143 11.87 18.52 10.60
N PRO A 144 12.69 19.44 10.04
CA PRO A 144 13.27 19.25 8.72
C PRO A 144 14.09 17.96 8.57
N HIS A 145 14.81 17.53 9.60
CA HIS A 145 15.59 16.27 9.55
C HIS A 145 14.69 15.04 9.50
N ILE A 146 13.53 15.05 10.15
CA ILE A 146 12.55 13.96 10.07
C ILE A 146 11.97 13.87 8.66
N LYS A 147 11.64 15.02 8.05
CA LYS A 147 11.19 15.09 6.66
C LYS A 147 12.26 14.54 5.71
N ARG A 148 13.53 14.88 5.91
CA ARG A 148 14.64 14.36 5.10
C ARG A 148 14.81 12.84 5.28
N ALA A 149 14.80 12.37 6.52
CA ALA A 149 14.98 10.95 6.82
C ALA A 149 13.90 10.09 6.17
N ILE A 150 12.62 10.46 6.33
CA ILE A 150 11.54 9.66 5.74
C ILE A 150 11.59 9.67 4.20
N THR A 151 11.95 10.80 3.59
CA THR A 151 12.15 10.89 2.13
C THR A 151 13.28 9.98 1.67
N ILE A 152 14.40 9.92 2.39
CA ILE A 152 15.51 9.00 2.09
C ILE A 152 15.04 7.55 2.16
N VAL A 153 14.30 7.19 3.20
CA VAL A 153 13.74 5.83 3.37
C VAL A 153 12.82 5.48 2.20
N GLN A 154 11.94 6.39 1.81
CA GLN A 154 11.03 6.18 0.67
C GLN A 154 11.79 5.99 -0.66
N ILE A 155 12.79 6.82 -0.93
CA ILE A 155 13.62 6.68 -2.13
C ILE A 155 14.38 5.36 -2.13
N ALA A 156 14.96 4.97 -0.98
CA ALA A 156 15.64 3.69 -0.85
C ALA A 156 14.68 2.52 -1.13
N TRP A 157 13.42 2.63 -0.73
CA TRP A 157 12.40 1.63 -1.00
C TRP A 157 12.05 1.49 -2.49
N ILE A 158 11.95 2.61 -3.22
CA ILE A 158 11.80 2.59 -4.68
C ILE A 158 12.99 1.87 -5.31
N VAL A 159 14.22 2.21 -4.92
CA VAL A 159 15.44 1.62 -5.50
C VAL A 159 15.53 0.13 -5.22
N ILE A 160 15.22 -0.31 -4.00
CA ILE A 160 15.18 -1.74 -3.63
C ILE A 160 14.09 -2.47 -4.42
N GLY A 161 12.90 -1.88 -4.54
CA GLY A 161 11.80 -2.44 -5.31
C GLY A 161 12.17 -2.63 -6.79
N PHE A 162 12.83 -1.62 -7.38
CA PHE A 162 13.34 -1.71 -8.75
C PHE A 162 14.41 -2.80 -8.90
N GLY A 163 15.37 -2.86 -7.97
CA GLY A 163 16.43 -3.89 -7.98
C GLY A 163 15.87 -5.30 -7.88
N LEU A 164 14.91 -5.53 -6.98
CA LEU A 164 14.21 -6.82 -6.86
C LEU A 164 13.45 -7.17 -8.13
N GLY A 165 12.72 -6.21 -8.72
CA GLY A 165 12.02 -6.41 -9.98
C GLY A 165 12.96 -6.78 -11.12
N PHE A 166 14.11 -6.13 -11.22
CA PHE A 166 15.12 -6.45 -12.23
C PHE A 166 15.71 -7.86 -12.05
N VAL A 167 16.09 -8.21 -10.82
CA VAL A 167 16.65 -9.53 -10.50
C VAL A 167 15.65 -10.65 -10.76
N LEU A 168 14.38 -10.47 -10.38
CA LEU A 168 13.34 -11.48 -10.62
C LEU A 168 13.09 -11.71 -12.10
N ASN A 169 13.09 -10.66 -12.93
CA ASN A 169 12.98 -10.81 -14.38
C ASN A 169 14.18 -11.57 -14.97
N LEU A 170 15.40 -11.25 -14.51
CA LEU A 170 16.62 -11.99 -14.90
C LEU A 170 16.54 -13.48 -14.58
N PHE A 171 16.03 -13.85 -13.39
CA PHE A 171 15.86 -15.26 -13.02
C PHE A 171 14.74 -15.93 -13.81
N ALA A 172 13.65 -15.22 -14.10
CA ALA A 172 12.58 -15.75 -14.94
C ALA A 172 13.08 -16.06 -16.36
N ASP A 173 13.90 -15.18 -16.93
CA ASP A 173 14.49 -15.38 -18.27
C ASP A 173 15.54 -16.50 -18.31
N MET A 174 16.18 -16.83 -17.18
CA MET A 174 17.13 -17.96 -17.08
C MET A 174 16.45 -19.31 -16.78
N ALA A 175 15.19 -19.31 -16.34
CA ALA A 175 14.43 -20.52 -15.99
C ALA A 175 13.59 -21.06 -17.17
N VAL A 176 13.58 -20.35 -18.30
CA VAL A 176 12.97 -20.73 -19.59
C VAL A 176 14.06 -21.24 -20.54
#